data_AF-A0A1A1ZKY3-F1
#
_entry.id   AF-A0A1A1ZKY3-F1
#
_cell.length_a   1.000
_cell.length_b   1.000
_cell.length_c   1.000
_cell.angle_alpha   90.00
_cell.angle_beta   90.00
_cell.angle_gamma   90.00
#
_symmetry.space_group_name_H-M   'P 1'
#
loop_
_entity.id
_entity.type
_entity.pdbx_description
1 polymer ?
#
loop_
_entity_poly.entity_id
_entity_poly.type
_entity_poly.pdbx_seq_one_letter_code
_entity_poly.pdbx_strand_id
1 'polypeptide(L)'
;MAGLDNYVKRWRTAIHVTVSALLVAIAGLGIAPAAHAAAATATLAVEHTWQTGFIAQFAITNASMAPMSDWKLEFDMPAGQSVLHTWNSTITQSGTHFVLTPANWNRVIAPGGSATGGFRGVLSGTYSPPTNCVLNGQYLCT
;
A
#
# COMPACT_ATOMS: atom_id res chain seq x y z
N MET A 1 -27.62 16.55 -82.40
CA MET A 1 -27.32 15.30 -81.68
C MET A 1 -27.75 15.51 -80.23
N ALA A 2 -28.97 15.08 -79.92
CA ALA A 2 -29.67 15.31 -78.66
C ALA A 2 -30.57 14.11 -78.35
N GLY A 3 -30.81 13.85 -77.06
CA GLY A 3 -31.79 12.88 -76.54
C GLY A 3 -31.12 11.56 -76.16
N LEU A 4 -30.62 11.38 -74.92
CA LEU A 4 -31.35 11.18 -73.65
C LEU A 4 -32.17 9.88 -73.66
N ASP A 5 -31.49 8.77 -73.36
CA ASP A 5 -32.09 7.44 -73.30
C ASP A 5 -32.80 7.19 -71.96
N ASN A 6 -34.11 7.34 -72.04
CA ASN A 6 -35.17 6.44 -71.57
C ASN A 6 -34.87 5.54 -70.36
N TYR A 7 -35.53 5.79 -69.23
CA TYR A 7 -36.91 5.35 -68.94
C TYR A 7 -37.00 3.91 -68.43
N VAL A 8 -36.87 3.82 -67.11
CA VAL A 8 -37.80 3.16 -66.18
C VAL A 8 -38.50 1.86 -66.62
N LYS A 9 -38.43 0.89 -65.71
CA LYS A 9 -39.38 -0.22 -65.49
C LYS A 9 -39.28 -1.40 -66.47
N ARG A 10 -38.70 -2.51 -65.99
CA ARG A 10 -39.35 -3.83 -65.83
C ARG A 10 -38.33 -4.93 -65.51
N TRP A 11 -38.31 -5.41 -64.26
CA TRP A 11 -38.22 -6.84 -63.88
C TRP A 11 -38.04 -6.94 -62.36
N ARG A 12 -39.12 -7.18 -61.61
CA ARG A 12 -39.54 -8.51 -61.13
C ARG A 12 -38.45 -9.24 -60.32
N THR A 13 -38.49 -8.97 -59.01
CA THR A 13 -38.38 -9.94 -57.90
C THR A 13 -37.24 -10.97 -57.93
N ALA A 14 -36.24 -10.75 -57.08
CA ALA A 14 -35.58 -11.83 -56.34
C ALA A 14 -35.26 -11.33 -54.93
N ILE A 15 -35.93 -11.93 -53.95
CA ILE A 15 -35.77 -11.70 -52.52
C ILE A 15 -34.50 -12.42 -52.10
N HIS A 16 -33.49 -11.68 -51.65
CA HIS A 16 -32.48 -12.22 -50.75
C HIS A 16 -32.53 -11.40 -49.46
N VAL A 17 -33.07 -12.02 -48.42
CA VAL A 17 -33.06 -11.55 -47.05
C VAL A 17 -31.60 -11.42 -46.62
N THR A 18 -31.10 -10.19 -46.54
CA THR A 18 -29.82 -9.92 -45.87
C THR A 18 -30.15 -9.51 -44.44
N VAL A 19 -29.95 -10.45 -43.51
CA VAL A 19 -29.96 -10.17 -42.08
C VAL A 19 -28.67 -9.40 -41.78
N SER A 20 -28.74 -8.07 -41.73
CA SER A 20 -27.64 -7.25 -41.26
C SER A 20 -27.67 -7.21 -39.73
N ALA A 21 -26.76 -7.97 -39.12
CA ALA A 21 -26.57 -8.03 -37.68
C ALA A 21 -26.09 -6.67 -37.14
N LEU A 22 -26.81 -6.15 -36.14
CA LEU A 22 -26.34 -5.04 -35.29
C LEU A 22 -25.11 -5.49 -34.50
N LEU A 23 -23.97 -4.82 -34.69
CA LEU A 23 -22.86 -4.89 -33.75
C LEU A 23 -23.01 -3.76 -32.72
N VAL A 24 -23.39 -4.13 -31.50
CA VAL A 24 -23.36 -3.25 -30.33
C VAL A 24 -21.90 -3.10 -29.91
N ALA A 25 -21.31 -1.91 -30.10
CA ALA A 25 -20.02 -1.56 -29.53
C ALA A 25 -20.22 -1.16 -28.06
N ILE A 26 -20.12 -2.14 -27.15
CA ILE A 26 -20.09 -1.86 -25.72
C ILE A 26 -18.67 -1.36 -25.38
N ALA A 27 -18.59 -0.12 -24.92
CA ALA A 27 -17.37 0.50 -24.43
C ALA A 27 -16.77 -0.35 -23.28
N GLY A 28 -15.65 -1.01 -23.56
CA GLY A 28 -14.84 -1.66 -22.54
C GLY A 28 -14.11 -0.62 -21.69
N LEU A 29 -14.80 0.01 -20.75
CA LEU A 29 -14.16 0.56 -19.56
C LEU A 29 -13.68 -0.65 -18.75
N GLY A 30 -12.52 -1.17 -19.14
CA GLY A 30 -11.79 -2.13 -18.33
C GLY A 30 -11.52 -1.49 -16.99
N ILE A 31 -12.23 -1.93 -15.95
CA ILE A 31 -11.79 -1.74 -14.58
C ILE A 31 -10.49 -2.54 -14.52
N ALA A 32 -9.35 -1.86 -14.74
CA ALA A 32 -8.08 -2.49 -14.47
C ALA A 32 -8.16 -2.95 -13.01
N PRO A 33 -7.92 -4.24 -12.72
CA PRO A 33 -7.77 -4.62 -11.33
C PRO A 33 -6.69 -3.70 -10.77
N ALA A 34 -6.97 -3.02 -9.66
CA ALA A 34 -5.90 -2.40 -8.91
C ALA A 34 -4.94 -3.55 -8.58
N ALA A 35 -3.84 -3.63 -9.31
CA ALA A 35 -2.74 -4.48 -8.92
C ALA A 35 -2.37 -3.96 -7.55
N HIS A 36 -2.77 -4.69 -6.51
CA HIS A 36 -2.24 -4.47 -5.19
C HIS A 36 -0.74 -4.74 -5.34
N ALA A 37 0.03 -3.67 -5.60
CA ALA A 37 1.47 -3.72 -5.50
C ALA A 37 1.74 -4.40 -4.16
N ALA A 38 2.52 -5.49 -4.19
CA ALA A 38 2.82 -6.26 -3.00
C ALA A 38 3.20 -5.29 -1.88
N ALA A 39 2.32 -5.22 -0.88
CA ALA A 39 2.29 -4.13 0.08
C ALA A 39 3.51 -4.24 1.00
N ALA A 40 4.09 -3.09 1.38
CA ALA A 40 5.05 -3.11 2.47
C ALA A 40 4.36 -3.60 3.74
N THR A 41 5.07 -4.38 4.54
CA THR A 41 4.57 -4.88 5.83
C THR A 41 5.45 -4.37 6.95
N ALA A 42 4.85 -4.20 8.13
CA ALA A 42 5.56 -3.83 9.35
C ALA A 42 5.08 -4.70 10.51
N THR A 43 6.00 -5.05 11.40
CA THR A 43 5.69 -5.62 12.71
C THR A 43 6.29 -4.73 13.78
N LEU A 44 5.64 -4.66 14.93
CA LEU A 44 6.17 -4.03 16.13
C LEU A 44 5.79 -4.91 17.33
N ALA A 45 6.79 -5.58 17.89
CA ALA A 45 6.58 -6.58 18.94
C ALA A 45 7.50 -6.31 20.13
N VAL A 46 7.01 -6.61 21.34
CA VAL A 46 7.84 -6.58 22.54
C VAL A 46 8.40 -7.96 22.82
N GLU A 47 9.72 -8.03 22.92
CA GLU A 47 10.48 -9.26 23.14
C GLU A 47 10.66 -9.53 24.64
N HIS A 48 10.93 -8.48 25.41
CA HIS A 48 11.24 -8.59 26.82
C HIS A 48 10.57 -7.47 27.61
N THR A 49 10.02 -7.81 28.77
CA THR A 49 9.50 -6.87 29.75
C THR A 49 10.07 -7.19 31.12
N TRP A 50 10.29 -6.16 31.92
CA TRP A 50 10.62 -6.28 33.34
C TRP A 50 9.95 -5.12 34.08
N GLN A 51 10.16 -5.06 35.40
CA GLN A 51 9.42 -4.17 36.32
C GLN A 51 9.47 -2.68 35.94
N THR A 52 10.52 -2.23 35.24
CA THR A 52 10.75 -0.80 34.96
C THR A 52 11.00 -0.50 33.49
N GLY A 53 10.86 -1.48 32.61
CA GLY A 53 11.15 -1.28 31.19
C GLY A 53 10.88 -2.49 30.31
N PHE A 54 11.14 -2.29 29.03
CA PHE A 54 10.91 -3.30 28.01
C PHE A 54 11.85 -3.11 26.81
N ILE A 55 11.95 -4.15 25.99
CA ILE A 55 12.62 -4.14 24.69
C ILE A 55 11.59 -4.48 23.63
N ALA A 56 11.47 -3.61 22.63
CA ALA A 56 10.64 -3.83 21.45
C ALA A 56 11.52 -3.91 20.20
N GLN A 57 11.11 -4.72 19.23
CA GLN A 57 11.68 -4.75 17.89
C GLN A 57 10.61 -4.40 16.86
N PHE A 58 11.06 -3.80 15.77
CA PHE A 58 10.28 -3.67 14.56
C PHE A 58 10.99 -4.37 13.40
N ALA A 59 10.19 -4.88 12.47
CA ALA A 59 10.65 -5.33 11.17
C ALA A 59 9.77 -4.72 10.09
N ILE A 60 10.39 -4.08 9.10
CA ILE A 60 9.73 -3.50 7.95
C ILE A 60 10.21 -4.26 6.72
N THR A 61 9.29 -4.81 5.94
CA THR A 61 9.60 -5.56 4.72
C THR A 61 8.97 -4.88 3.51
N ASN A 62 9.78 -4.64 2.48
CA ASN A 62 9.31 -4.10 1.22
C ASN A 62 9.00 -5.26 0.26
N ALA A 63 7.74 -5.67 0.17
CA ALA A 63 7.35 -6.72 -0.77
C ALA A 63 7.21 -6.24 -2.22
N SER A 64 7.29 -4.92 -2.47
CA SER A 64 7.09 -4.33 -3.79
C SER A 64 8.31 -4.49 -4.70
N MET A 65 8.12 -4.21 -6.00
CA MET A 65 9.20 -4.21 -6.99
C MET A 65 9.99 -2.88 -7.05
N ALA A 66 9.59 -1.87 -6.27
CA ALA A 66 10.26 -0.57 -6.21
C ALA A 66 10.99 -0.41 -4.86
N PRO A 67 12.13 0.29 -4.80
CA PRO A 67 12.78 0.57 -3.52
C PRO A 67 11.90 1.49 -2.65
N MET A 68 11.82 1.18 -1.35
CA MET A 68 11.14 2.01 -0.36
C MET A 68 12.17 2.85 0.37
N SER A 69 12.06 4.17 0.26
CA SER A 69 12.97 5.12 0.92
C SER A 69 12.26 5.85 2.05
N ASP A 70 13.03 6.30 3.05
CA ASP A 70 12.56 7.20 4.10
C ASP A 70 11.30 6.71 4.82
N TRP A 71 11.32 5.42 5.18
CA TRP A 71 10.19 4.82 5.87
C TRP A 71 9.90 5.51 7.21
N LYS A 72 8.64 5.50 7.61
CA LYS A 72 8.16 6.12 8.84
C LYS A 72 7.24 5.14 9.55
N LEU A 73 7.65 4.68 10.72
CA LEU A 73 6.84 3.78 11.55
C LEU A 73 6.27 4.58 12.72
N GLU A 74 4.96 4.74 12.74
CA GLU A 74 4.24 5.54 13.72
C GLU A 74 3.45 4.63 14.63
N PHE A 75 3.38 4.94 15.92
CA PHE A 75 2.58 4.20 16.89
C PHE A 75 2.30 5.05 18.12
N ASP A 76 1.27 4.68 18.86
CA ASP A 76 0.91 5.31 20.12
C ASP A 76 1.26 4.39 21.29
N MET A 77 1.90 4.94 22.32
CA MET A 77 2.14 4.23 23.57
C MET A 77 1.15 4.64 24.65
N PRO A 78 0.63 3.68 25.43
CA PRO A 78 -0.17 3.96 26.62
C PRO A 78 0.56 4.85 27.63
N ALA A 79 -0.21 5.56 28.45
CA ALA A 79 0.34 6.34 29.55
C ALA A 79 1.16 5.45 30.51
N GLY A 80 2.26 5.98 31.04
CA GLY A 80 3.18 5.22 31.89
C GLY A 80 4.25 4.44 31.11
N GLN A 81 4.29 4.57 29.78
CA GLN A 81 5.36 4.03 28.94
C GLN A 81 6.02 5.13 28.10
N SER A 82 7.34 5.03 27.91
CA SER A 82 8.10 5.91 27.01
C SER A 82 9.31 5.19 26.42
N VAL A 83 9.95 5.78 25.41
CA VAL A 83 11.19 5.26 24.80
C VAL A 83 12.39 5.96 25.41
N LEU A 84 13.39 5.18 25.84
CA LEU A 84 14.66 5.70 26.36
C LEU A 84 15.69 5.89 25.25
N HIS A 85 15.86 4.89 24.39
CA HIS A 85 16.75 4.96 23.23
C HIS A 85 16.35 3.93 22.18
N THR A 86 16.81 4.15 20.95
CA THR A 86 16.55 3.30 19.79
C THR A 86 17.86 2.83 19.15
N TRP A 87 17.79 1.76 18.36
CA TRP A 87 18.86 1.35 17.44
C TRP A 87 18.27 1.12 16.05
N ASN A 88 19.13 1.24 15.02
CA ASN A 88 18.76 1.18 13.61
C ASN A 88 17.59 2.12 13.21
N SER A 89 17.37 3.17 14.01
CA SER A 89 16.31 4.15 13.82
C SER A 89 16.59 5.37 14.69
N THR A 90 15.99 6.49 14.34
CA THR A 90 15.83 7.66 15.19
C THR A 90 14.38 7.80 15.60
N ILE A 91 14.11 8.45 16.73
CA ILE A 91 12.76 8.61 17.27
C ILE A 91 12.41 10.06 17.55
N THR A 92 11.17 10.43 17.26
CA THR A 92 10.54 11.66 17.73
C THR A 92 9.26 11.33 18.47
N GLN A 93 8.92 12.15 19.46
CA GLN A 93 7.76 11.96 20.31
C GLN A 93 6.94 13.25 20.39
N SER A 94 5.62 13.12 20.33
CA SER A 94 4.65 14.17 20.63
C SER A 94 3.55 13.60 21.52
N GLY A 95 3.59 13.90 22.82
CA GLY A 95 2.67 13.28 23.79
C GLY A 95 2.86 11.76 23.84
N THR A 96 1.81 11.00 23.56
CA THR A 96 1.84 9.53 23.48
C THR A 96 2.15 8.99 22.08
N HIS A 97 2.31 9.87 21.09
CA HIS A 97 2.58 9.49 19.71
C HIS A 97 4.08 9.45 19.42
N PHE A 98 4.54 8.35 18.85
CA PHE A 98 5.94 8.09 18.54
C PHE A 98 6.13 7.81 17.06
N VAL A 99 7.21 8.35 16.52
CA VAL A 99 7.59 8.19 15.12
C VAL A 99 9.03 7.72 15.05
N LEU A 100 9.24 6.52 14.50
CA LEU A 100 10.54 5.99 14.14
C LEU A 100 10.84 6.30 12.67
N THR A 101 12.05 6.78 12.41
CA THR A 101 12.58 7.00 11.05
C THR A 101 13.93 6.30 10.89
N PRO A 102 14.37 6.00 9.65
CA PRO A 102 15.57 5.22 9.41
C PRO A 102 16.83 5.85 9.95
N ALA A 103 17.77 4.99 10.31
CA ALA A 103 19.17 5.35 10.34
C ALA A 103 19.72 5.49 8.91
N ASN A 104 20.87 6.15 8.75
CA ASN A 104 21.41 6.44 7.43
C ASN A 104 21.67 5.18 6.58
N TRP A 105 22.04 4.05 7.20
CA TRP A 105 22.36 2.81 6.49
C TRP A 105 21.14 1.96 6.09
N ASN A 106 19.96 2.20 6.68
CA ASN A 106 18.73 1.46 6.37
C ASN A 106 17.61 2.37 5.86
N ARG A 107 17.98 3.54 5.34
CA ARG A 107 17.09 4.53 4.75
C ARG A 107 16.35 4.01 3.52
N VAL A 108 16.99 3.15 2.73
CA VAL A 108 16.43 2.54 1.52
C VAL A 108 16.32 1.03 1.71
N ILE A 109 15.13 0.50 1.51
CA ILE A 109 14.83 -0.94 1.53
C ILE A 109 14.57 -1.37 0.09
N ALA A 110 15.49 -2.18 -0.45
CA ALA A 110 15.35 -2.74 -1.79
C ALA A 110 14.10 -3.63 -1.92
N PRO A 111 13.63 -3.91 -3.15
CA PRO A 111 12.60 -4.91 -3.40
C PRO A 111 12.90 -6.25 -2.71
N GLY A 112 11.95 -6.78 -1.95
CA GLY A 112 12.08 -7.99 -1.15
C GLY A 112 12.97 -7.87 0.09
N GLY A 113 13.55 -6.70 0.35
CA GLY A 113 14.42 -6.45 1.49
C GLY A 113 13.65 -6.07 2.76
N SER A 114 14.40 -6.00 3.87
CA SER A 114 13.86 -5.58 5.17
C SER A 114 14.79 -4.62 5.91
N ALA A 115 14.19 -3.72 6.70
CA ALA A 115 14.88 -2.97 7.74
C ALA A 115 14.37 -3.46 9.11
N THR A 116 15.31 -3.76 10.00
CA THR A 116 15.01 -4.19 11.36
C THR A 116 15.72 -3.31 12.37
N GLY A 117 15.12 -3.18 13.54
CA GLY A 117 15.64 -2.39 14.63
C GLY A 117 14.73 -2.50 15.83
N GLY A 118 14.96 -1.66 16.82
CA GLY A 118 14.20 -1.72 18.04
C GLY A 118 14.52 -0.58 18.97
N PHE A 119 13.94 -0.67 20.16
CA PHE A 119 14.09 0.34 21.18
C PHE A 119 13.95 -0.22 22.59
N ARG A 120 14.63 0.46 23.52
CA ARG A 120 14.47 0.24 24.95
C ARG A 120 13.49 1.24 25.50
N GLY A 121 12.41 0.73 26.07
CA GLY A 121 11.40 1.53 26.75
C GLY A 121 11.57 1.57 28.26
N VAL A 122 10.94 2.56 28.87
CA VAL A 122 10.71 2.66 30.31
C VAL A 122 9.24 2.45 30.60
N LEU A 123 8.95 1.87 31.75
CA LEU A 123 7.62 1.51 32.19
C LEU A 123 7.42 1.91 33.66
N SER A 124 6.28 2.54 33.94
CA SER A 124 5.73 2.71 35.28
C SER A 124 4.39 1.98 35.33
N GLY A 125 4.29 0.92 36.15
CA GLY A 125 3.08 0.10 36.25
C GLY A 125 3.11 -1.12 35.30
N THR A 126 1.95 -1.52 34.80
CA THR A 126 1.81 -2.72 33.95
C THR A 126 2.04 -2.38 32.48
N TYR A 127 2.83 -3.19 31.80
CA TYR A 127 3.06 -3.06 30.36
C TYR A 127 1.78 -3.31 29.56
N SER A 128 1.54 -2.44 28.58
CA SER A 128 0.50 -2.54 27.57
C SER A 128 1.12 -2.30 26.18
N PRO A 129 0.73 -3.07 25.15
CA PRO A 129 1.35 -2.98 23.84
C PRO A 129 1.08 -1.63 23.15
N PRO A 130 1.98 -1.18 22.25
CA PRO A 130 1.71 -0.06 21.37
C PRO A 130 0.44 -0.28 20.54
N THR A 131 -0.24 0.80 20.23
CA THR A 131 -1.46 0.82 19.43
C THR A 131 -1.29 1.72 18.21
N ASN A 132 -2.24 1.68 17.26
CA ASN A 132 -2.23 2.51 16.05
C ASN A 132 -0.92 2.45 15.26
N CYS A 133 -0.27 1.28 15.26
CA CYS A 133 0.99 1.10 14.56
C CYS A 133 0.75 1.12 13.05
N VAL A 134 1.38 2.08 12.35
CA VAL A 134 1.25 2.29 10.91
C VAL A 134 2.58 2.64 10.27
N LEU A 135 2.88 1.99 9.15
CA LEU A 135 4.02 2.27 8.29
C LEU A 135 3.58 3.21 7.15
N ASN A 136 4.31 4.32 7.00
CA ASN A 136 4.12 5.35 5.98
C ASN A 136 2.69 5.91 5.92
N GLY A 137 1.93 5.82 7.02
CA GLY A 137 0.52 6.21 7.08
C GLY A 137 -0.42 5.34 6.23
N GLN A 138 0.04 4.20 5.71
CA GLN A 138 -0.72 3.35 4.78
C GLN A 138 -0.87 1.91 5.28
N TYR A 139 0.19 1.32 5.82
CA TYR A 139 0.22 -0.10 6.13
C TYR A 139 0.15 -0.32 7.64
N LEU A 140 -0.94 -0.91 8.12
CA LEU A 140 -1.07 -1.27 9.52
C LEU A 140 -0.03 -2.33 9.89
N CYS A 141 0.54 -2.21 11.09
CA CYS A 141 1.42 -3.24 11.61
C CYS A 141 0.63 -4.50 11.98
N THR A 142 1.29 -5.65 11.83
CA THR A 142 0.76 -6.96 12.22
C THR A 142 1.48 -7.50 13.44
#